data_AF-A0A950Z6A1-F1
#
_entry.id   AF-A0A950Z6A1-F1
#
_cell.length_a   1.000
_cell.length_b   1.000
_cell.length_c   1.000
_cell.angle_alpha   90.00
_cell.angle_beta   90.00
_cell.angle_gamma   90.00
#
_symmetry.space_group_name_H-M   'P 1'
#
loop_
_entity.id
_entity.type
_entity.pdbx_description
1 polymer ?
#
loop_
_entity_poly.entity_id
_entity_poly.type
_entity_poly.pdbx_seq_one_letter_code
_entity_poly.pdbx_strand_id
1 'polypeptide(L)'
;MEEKTTAAAGCESTTIDFSVWRNAPRERTAAYFPTYSTVSKAMQTALRGWVREWVAVNPEVLLRPHTAYPILVYQSTTPFSGRPTNMFTYDIQQTEALGRAFASAANKLGRELKALDTNEYPWFTREHYFAYRSAEVVKYVMKNRRAIYKMLNVETVLMDSILKFALIDLPKIGLEAALVPLRRAFNTQLRRFSDEIDLTNRAEELLRVATDALVSKIANDNVVEMPIAA
;
A
#
# COMPACT_ATOMS: atom_id res chain seq x y z
N MET A 1 -38.33 34.30 8.50
CA MET A 1 -36.97 34.68 8.09
C MET A 1 -36.04 34.20 9.20
N GLU A 2 -35.17 33.22 9.07
CA GLU A 2 -34.81 32.30 7.98
C GLU A 2 -34.39 31.01 8.68
N GLU A 3 -34.96 29.89 8.24
CA GLU A 3 -34.58 28.54 8.68
C GLU A 3 -33.44 28.09 7.75
N LYS A 4 -32.22 28.03 8.29
CA LYS A 4 -31.02 27.70 7.53
C LYS A 4 -30.84 26.18 7.54
N THR A 5 -31.52 25.51 6.62
CA THR A 5 -31.34 24.09 6.30
C THR A 5 -29.97 23.90 5.66
N THR A 6 -28.99 23.47 6.44
CA THR A 6 -27.71 22.98 5.93
C THR A 6 -27.94 21.64 5.26
N ALA A 7 -28.01 21.65 3.93
CA ALA A 7 -27.94 20.47 3.09
C ALA A 7 -26.61 19.76 3.34
N ALA A 8 -26.68 18.58 3.98
CA ALA A 8 -25.57 17.64 4.00
C ALA A 8 -25.35 17.17 2.57
N ALA A 9 -24.25 17.64 1.96
CA ALA A 9 -23.76 17.15 0.69
C ALA A 9 -23.56 15.63 0.81
N GLY A 10 -24.30 14.87 0.00
CA GLY A 10 -24.15 13.44 -0.11
C GLY A 10 -22.72 13.11 -0.50
N CYS A 11 -22.04 12.33 0.35
CA CYS A 11 -20.85 11.61 -0.05
C CYS A 11 -21.31 10.59 -1.09
N GLU A 12 -21.21 10.93 -2.38
CA GLU A 12 -21.41 9.96 -3.47
C GLU A 12 -20.38 8.84 -3.28
N SER A 13 -20.81 7.76 -2.62
CA SER A 13 -20.02 6.54 -2.51
C SER A 13 -19.91 5.97 -3.91
N THR A 14 -18.83 6.31 -4.62
CA THR A 14 -18.56 5.78 -5.95
C THR A 14 -18.44 4.26 -5.83
N THR A 15 -19.47 3.56 -6.28
CA THR A 15 -19.57 2.10 -6.21
C THR A 15 -18.46 1.48 -7.04
N ILE A 16 -17.69 0.56 -6.46
CA ILE A 16 -16.60 -0.14 -7.15
C ILE A 16 -17.22 -1.18 -8.09
N ASP A 17 -16.93 -1.10 -9.39
CA ASP A 17 -17.33 -2.13 -10.35
C ASP A 17 -16.34 -3.30 -10.32
N PHE A 18 -16.64 -4.32 -9.52
CA PHE A 18 -15.82 -5.53 -9.46
C PHE A 18 -16.00 -6.47 -10.66
N SER A 19 -16.96 -6.21 -11.57
CA SER A 19 -17.19 -7.07 -12.73
C SER A 19 -16.00 -7.09 -13.70
N VAL A 20 -15.20 -6.01 -13.72
CA VAL A 20 -13.98 -5.88 -14.53
C VAL A 20 -12.94 -6.97 -14.23
N TRP A 21 -12.94 -7.52 -13.02
CA TRP A 21 -12.03 -8.61 -12.62
C TRP A 21 -12.30 -9.91 -13.37
N ARG A 22 -13.47 -10.07 -14.01
CA ARG A 22 -13.74 -11.22 -14.90
C ARG A 22 -12.84 -11.24 -16.13
N ASN A 23 -12.35 -10.06 -16.53
CA ASN A 23 -11.44 -9.88 -17.65
C ASN A 23 -9.97 -9.82 -17.22
N ALA A 24 -9.68 -10.04 -15.93
CA ALA A 24 -8.30 -10.05 -15.45
C ALA A 24 -7.50 -11.19 -16.10
N PRO A 25 -6.23 -10.96 -16.49
CA PRO A 25 -5.42 -12.00 -17.12
C PRO A 25 -5.22 -13.21 -16.22
N ARG A 26 -5.16 -14.40 -16.82
CA ARG A 26 -4.89 -15.67 -16.12
C ARG A 26 -3.39 -15.91 -15.99
N GLU A 27 -2.96 -16.69 -14.99
CA GLU A 27 -1.55 -16.94 -14.65
C GLU A 27 -0.63 -17.31 -15.83
N ARG A 28 -1.16 -18.05 -16.83
CA ARG A 28 -0.41 -18.51 -18.00
C ARG A 28 -0.41 -17.53 -19.19
N THR A 29 -0.89 -16.32 -19.00
CA THR A 29 -0.93 -15.29 -20.06
C THR A 29 0.23 -14.32 -19.91
N ALA A 30 0.77 -13.81 -21.03
CA ALA A 30 1.85 -12.82 -21.01
C ALA A 30 1.47 -11.54 -20.25
N ALA A 31 0.18 -11.18 -20.25
CA ALA A 31 -0.36 -10.02 -19.55
C ALA A 31 -0.48 -10.20 -18.02
N TYR A 32 -0.36 -11.42 -17.49
CA TYR A 32 -0.51 -11.72 -16.08
C TYR A 32 0.40 -10.87 -15.20
N PHE A 33 1.70 -11.08 -15.33
CA PHE A 33 2.66 -10.45 -14.43
C PHE A 33 2.66 -8.91 -14.53
N PRO A 34 2.67 -8.29 -15.73
CA PRO A 34 2.57 -6.84 -15.85
C PRO A 34 1.31 -6.26 -15.19
N THR A 35 0.18 -6.96 -15.27
CA THR A 35 -1.09 -6.51 -14.72
C THR A 35 -1.09 -6.54 -13.20
N TYR A 36 -0.80 -7.69 -12.61
CA TYR A 36 -0.79 -7.83 -11.16
C TYR A 36 0.36 -7.06 -10.50
N SER A 37 1.48 -6.84 -11.20
CA SER A 37 2.54 -5.93 -10.73
C SER A 37 2.06 -4.47 -10.68
N THR A 38 1.26 -4.04 -11.66
CA THR A 38 0.66 -2.69 -11.67
C THR A 38 -0.33 -2.51 -10.53
N VAL A 39 -1.22 -3.49 -10.34
CA VAL A 39 -2.17 -3.53 -9.20
C VAL A 39 -1.44 -3.49 -7.87
N SER A 40 -0.45 -4.37 -7.68
CA SER A 40 0.33 -4.44 -6.45
C SER A 40 1.05 -3.13 -6.15
N LYS A 41 1.68 -2.52 -7.16
CA LYS A 41 2.37 -1.24 -7.02
C LYS A 41 1.41 -0.12 -6.64
N ALA A 42 0.21 -0.09 -7.22
CA ALA A 42 -0.80 0.91 -6.88
C ALA A 42 -1.24 0.79 -5.42
N MET A 43 -1.57 -0.43 -4.96
CA MET A 43 -1.93 -0.69 -3.56
C MET A 43 -0.81 -0.32 -2.59
N GLN A 44 0.42 -0.74 -2.88
CA GLN A 44 1.62 -0.40 -2.10
C GLN A 44 1.85 1.12 -2.03
N THR A 45 1.60 1.83 -3.14
CA THR A 45 1.72 3.30 -3.18
C THR A 45 0.68 3.95 -2.28
N ALA A 46 -0.58 3.51 -2.37
CA ALA A 46 -1.67 4.02 -1.53
C ALA A 46 -1.39 3.80 -0.04
N LEU A 47 -0.97 2.60 0.36
CA LEU A 47 -0.65 2.29 1.77
C LEU A 47 0.44 3.21 2.34
N ARG A 48 1.50 3.48 1.57
CA ARG A 48 2.56 4.42 1.98
C ARG A 48 2.05 5.85 2.10
N GLY A 49 1.15 6.26 1.20
CA GLY A 49 0.47 7.56 1.24
C GLY A 49 -0.39 7.70 2.50
N TRP A 50 -1.21 6.70 2.82
CA TRP A 50 -2.07 6.73 4.01
C TRP A 50 -1.29 6.68 5.32
N VAL A 51 -0.17 5.94 5.37
CA VAL A 51 0.71 5.98 6.55
C VAL A 51 1.25 7.39 6.77
N ARG A 52 1.63 8.09 5.70
CA ARG A 52 2.09 9.48 5.76
C ARG A 52 1.00 10.44 6.23
N GLU A 53 -0.20 10.31 5.69
CA GLU A 53 -1.37 11.08 6.16
C GLU A 53 -1.63 10.81 7.64
N TRP A 54 -1.56 9.54 8.05
CA TRP A 54 -1.78 9.15 9.44
C TRP A 54 -0.74 9.77 10.38
N VAL A 55 0.55 9.76 10.02
CA VAL A 55 1.60 10.41 10.82
C VAL A 55 1.38 11.92 10.93
N ALA A 56 0.90 12.57 9.87
CA ALA A 56 0.61 14.00 9.89
C ALA A 56 -0.55 14.36 10.84
N VAL A 57 -1.55 13.48 10.95
CA VAL A 57 -2.72 13.67 11.84
C VAL A 57 -2.44 13.20 13.28
N ASN A 58 -1.47 12.29 13.47
CA ASN A 58 -1.12 11.67 14.75
C ASN A 58 0.36 11.95 15.10
N PRO A 59 0.75 13.23 15.26
CA PRO A 59 2.15 13.61 15.47
C PRO A 59 2.71 13.08 16.80
N GLU A 60 1.88 12.75 17.77
CA GLU A 60 2.27 12.22 19.09
C GLU A 60 3.03 10.89 19.01
N VAL A 61 2.90 10.14 17.92
CA VAL A 61 3.73 8.94 17.68
C VAL A 61 5.22 9.30 17.65
N LEU A 62 5.56 10.53 17.24
CA LEU A 62 6.94 11.04 17.18
C LEU A 62 7.53 11.32 18.58
N LEU A 63 6.71 11.34 19.64
CA LEU A 63 7.24 11.38 21.01
C LEU A 63 7.90 10.05 21.41
N ARG A 64 7.66 8.97 20.64
CA ARG A 64 8.23 7.63 20.85
C ARG A 64 9.10 7.21 19.66
N PRO A 65 10.38 7.63 19.58
CA PRO A 65 11.23 7.41 18.42
C PRO A 65 11.30 5.96 17.94
N HIS A 66 11.49 5.02 18.85
CA HIS A 66 11.59 3.59 18.50
C HIS A 66 10.28 3.00 17.95
N THR A 67 9.13 3.57 18.31
CA THR A 67 7.82 3.23 17.75
C THR A 67 7.61 3.91 16.38
N ALA A 68 8.04 5.16 16.24
CA ALA A 68 7.92 5.92 14.99
C ALA A 68 8.85 5.41 13.88
N TYR A 69 10.06 4.96 14.21
CA TYR A 69 11.07 4.60 13.21
C TYR A 69 10.59 3.55 12.18
N PRO A 70 9.98 2.41 12.54
CA PRO A 70 9.47 1.47 11.56
C PRO A 70 8.41 2.08 10.63
N ILE A 71 7.56 2.96 11.15
CA ILE A 71 6.50 3.67 10.39
C ILE A 71 7.15 4.62 9.38
N LEU A 72 8.10 5.45 9.83
CA LEU A 72 8.84 6.39 9.00
C LEU A 72 9.66 5.68 7.92
N VAL A 73 10.31 4.56 8.26
CA VAL A 73 11.05 3.75 7.30
C VAL A 73 10.10 3.10 6.29
N TYR A 74 8.98 2.52 6.74
CA TYR A 74 8.00 1.89 5.84
C TYR A 74 7.45 2.88 4.79
N GLN A 75 6.97 4.05 5.21
CA GLN A 75 6.45 5.06 4.27
C GLN A 75 7.52 5.58 3.30
N SER A 76 8.79 5.50 3.70
CA SER A 76 9.94 5.90 2.88
C SER A 76 10.37 4.83 1.88
N THR A 77 9.91 3.58 2.03
CA THR A 77 10.23 2.52 1.05
C THR A 77 9.62 2.86 -0.32
N THR A 78 10.32 2.52 -1.40
CA THR A 78 9.69 2.54 -2.73
C THR A 78 8.77 1.33 -2.86
N PRO A 79 7.57 1.45 -3.46
CA PRO A 79 6.76 0.28 -3.84
C PRO A 79 7.56 -0.75 -4.64
N PHE A 80 7.35 -2.03 -4.38
CA PHE A 80 8.03 -3.10 -5.10
C PHE A 80 7.69 -3.05 -6.59
N SER A 81 8.72 -3.09 -7.44
CA SER A 81 8.56 -2.93 -8.89
C SER A 81 8.25 -4.23 -9.64
N GLY A 82 8.02 -5.34 -8.94
CA GLY A 82 7.81 -6.65 -9.56
C GLY A 82 9.06 -7.22 -10.23
N ARG A 83 10.23 -7.20 -9.57
CA ARG A 83 11.43 -7.87 -10.10
C ARG A 83 12.11 -8.65 -8.97
N PRO A 84 12.27 -9.99 -9.05
CA PRO A 84 12.07 -10.89 -10.21
C PRO A 84 10.62 -11.16 -10.62
N THR A 85 10.42 -11.80 -11.78
CA THR A 85 9.18 -11.98 -12.58
C THR A 85 8.07 -12.82 -11.94
N ASN A 86 8.16 -13.11 -10.64
CA ASN A 86 7.25 -13.98 -9.91
C ASN A 86 6.82 -13.43 -8.54
N MET A 87 7.23 -12.19 -8.21
CA MET A 87 6.89 -11.55 -6.94
C MET A 87 6.21 -10.22 -7.17
N PHE A 88 5.26 -9.89 -6.31
CA PHE A 88 4.50 -8.65 -6.41
C PHE A 88 4.80 -7.67 -5.26
N THR A 89 5.35 -8.15 -4.14
CA THR A 89 5.62 -7.37 -2.93
C THR A 89 7.02 -7.70 -2.37
N TYR A 90 7.43 -6.98 -1.31
CA TYR A 90 8.61 -7.35 -0.54
C TYR A 90 8.34 -8.58 0.32
N ASP A 91 8.78 -9.74 -0.15
CA ASP A 91 8.73 -10.98 0.63
C ASP A 91 9.71 -10.91 1.82
N ILE A 92 9.16 -11.03 3.03
CA ILE A 92 9.91 -10.98 4.28
C ILE A 92 10.84 -12.18 4.47
N GLN A 93 10.64 -13.26 3.71
CA GLN A 93 11.51 -14.43 3.70
C GLN A 93 12.74 -14.24 2.78
N GLN A 94 12.70 -13.23 1.90
CA GLN A 94 13.79 -12.95 0.96
C GLN A 94 14.65 -11.75 1.39
N THR A 95 15.84 -12.07 1.89
CA THR A 95 16.80 -11.07 2.38
C THR A 95 17.14 -10.00 1.33
N GLU A 96 17.24 -10.36 0.05
CA GLU A 96 17.55 -9.42 -1.02
C GLU A 96 16.41 -8.43 -1.30
N ALA A 97 15.16 -8.90 -1.28
CA ALA A 97 13.99 -8.03 -1.45
C ALA A 97 13.94 -7.00 -0.31
N LEU A 98 14.16 -7.45 0.92
CA LEU A 98 14.21 -6.58 2.09
C LEU A 98 15.40 -5.61 2.05
N GLY A 99 16.58 -6.07 1.63
CA GLY A 99 17.74 -5.19 1.43
C GLY A 99 17.42 -4.04 0.48
N ARG A 100 16.71 -4.33 -0.62
CA ARG A 100 16.23 -3.30 -1.55
C ARG A 100 15.20 -2.36 -0.91
N ALA A 101 14.28 -2.86 -0.09
CA ALA A 101 13.33 -2.01 0.65
C ALA A 101 14.07 -1.01 1.54
N PHE A 102 15.00 -1.49 2.38
CA PHE A 102 15.78 -0.65 3.29
C PHE A 102 16.70 0.34 2.56
N ALA A 103 17.37 -0.10 1.49
CA ALA A 103 18.18 0.79 0.66
C ALA A 103 17.32 1.91 0.03
N SER A 104 16.12 1.57 -0.44
CA SER A 104 15.20 2.57 -0.99
C SER A 104 14.71 3.56 0.07
N ALA A 105 14.45 3.08 1.28
CA ALA A 105 14.06 3.93 2.41
C ALA A 105 15.20 4.86 2.83
N ALA A 106 16.44 4.38 2.90
CA ALA A 106 17.59 5.21 3.25
C ALA A 106 17.75 6.44 2.32
N ASN A 107 17.50 6.26 1.02
CA ASN A 107 17.61 7.33 0.02
C ASN A 107 16.50 8.41 0.13
N LYS A 108 15.36 8.07 0.75
CA LYS A 108 14.19 8.93 0.84
C LYS A 108 13.97 9.50 2.23
N LEU A 109 14.27 8.72 3.28
CA LEU A 109 14.01 9.05 4.67
C LEU A 109 14.63 10.38 5.07
N GLY A 110 15.85 10.71 4.60
CA GLY A 110 16.45 12.01 4.89
C GLY A 110 15.62 13.21 4.42
N ARG A 111 14.87 13.08 3.32
CA ARG A 111 13.92 14.10 2.85
C ARG A 111 12.65 14.11 3.70
N GLU A 112 12.15 12.94 4.05
CA GLU A 112 10.96 12.81 4.89
C GLU A 112 11.17 13.41 6.27
N LEU A 113 12.32 13.12 6.88
CA LEU A 113 12.71 13.67 8.17
C LEU A 113 12.81 15.20 8.15
N LYS A 114 13.26 15.81 7.05
CA LYS A 114 13.26 17.28 6.90
C LYS A 114 11.86 17.87 6.80
N ALA A 115 10.90 17.12 6.30
CA ALA A 115 9.53 17.57 6.10
C ALA A 115 8.67 17.45 7.37
N LEU A 116 9.14 16.74 8.40
CA LEU A 116 8.46 16.65 9.69
C LEU A 116 8.57 17.97 10.45
N ASP A 117 7.42 18.54 10.82
CA ASP A 117 7.42 19.62 11.80
C ASP A 117 7.65 19.03 13.20
N THR A 118 8.79 19.38 13.77
CA THR A 118 9.26 18.87 15.07
C THR A 118 9.65 20.02 16.00
N ASN A 119 9.28 21.25 15.65
CA ASN A 119 9.68 22.45 16.40
C ASN A 119 9.05 22.51 17.79
N GLU A 120 7.87 21.91 17.96
CA GLU A 120 7.15 21.86 19.23
C GLU A 120 7.74 20.82 20.21
N TYR A 121 8.65 19.94 19.75
CA TYR A 121 9.23 18.90 20.60
C TYR A 121 10.48 19.36 21.36
N PRO A 122 10.73 18.79 22.56
CA PRO A 122 12.02 18.96 23.25
C PRO A 122 13.20 18.56 22.36
N TRP A 123 14.34 19.23 22.54
CA TRP A 123 15.54 19.02 21.72
C TRP A 123 15.93 17.54 21.58
N PHE A 124 15.97 16.79 22.69
CA PHE A 124 16.33 15.38 22.69
C PHE A 124 15.39 14.51 21.84
N THR A 125 14.09 14.84 21.82
CA THR A 125 13.11 14.14 20.96
C THR A 125 13.25 14.57 19.51
N ARG A 126 13.43 15.87 19.26
CA ARG A 126 13.60 16.44 17.92
C ARG A 126 14.84 15.89 17.21
N GLU A 127 15.94 15.70 17.94
CA GLU A 127 17.21 15.24 17.37
C GLU A 127 17.09 13.89 16.64
N HIS A 128 16.23 13.00 17.14
CA HIS A 128 15.96 11.70 16.53
C HIS A 128 15.42 11.78 15.10
N TYR A 129 14.84 12.94 14.73
CA TYR A 129 14.24 13.17 13.42
C TYR A 129 15.06 14.08 12.54
N PHE A 130 16.33 14.37 12.89
CA PHE A 130 17.20 15.11 12.00
C PHE A 130 17.63 14.29 10.80
N ALA A 131 17.72 14.94 9.64
CA ALA A 131 18.02 14.30 8.37
C ALA A 131 19.32 13.46 8.39
N TYR A 132 20.36 13.92 9.09
CA TYR A 132 21.64 13.21 9.20
C TYR A 132 21.52 11.89 9.97
N ARG A 133 20.49 11.72 10.82
CA ARG A 133 20.20 10.47 11.55
C ARG A 133 19.52 9.42 10.66
N SER A 134 19.08 9.75 9.45
CA SER A 134 18.35 8.82 8.56
C SER A 134 19.01 7.44 8.41
N ALA A 135 20.34 7.39 8.23
CA ALA A 135 21.07 6.13 8.14
C ALA A 135 21.02 5.30 9.44
N GLU A 136 21.10 5.97 10.59
CA GLU A 136 21.01 5.33 11.91
C GLU A 136 19.60 4.81 12.18
N VAL A 137 18.57 5.57 11.79
CA VAL A 137 17.17 5.16 11.88
C VAL A 137 16.92 3.89 11.06
N VAL A 138 17.37 3.86 9.80
CA VAL A 138 17.27 2.65 8.97
C VAL A 138 18.03 1.48 9.60
N LYS A 139 19.26 1.70 10.06
CA LYS A 139 20.08 0.68 10.73
C LYS A 139 19.39 0.14 12.00
N TYR A 140 18.73 1.00 12.76
CA TYR A 140 17.94 0.59 13.92
C TYR A 140 16.78 -0.32 13.51
N VAL A 141 16.00 0.06 12.50
CA VAL A 141 14.85 -0.74 12.03
C VAL A 141 15.30 -2.07 11.43
N MET A 142 16.44 -2.10 10.71
CA MET A 142 17.03 -3.34 10.20
C MET A 142 17.36 -4.34 11.33
N LYS A 143 17.83 -3.85 12.48
CA LYS A 143 18.06 -4.68 13.67
C LYS A 143 16.76 -5.04 14.39
N ASN A 144 15.78 -4.14 14.38
CA ASN A 144 14.50 -4.26 15.09
C ASN A 144 13.32 -4.45 14.12
N ARG A 145 13.42 -5.50 13.30
CA ARG A 145 12.59 -5.68 12.09
C ARG A 145 11.12 -6.05 12.30
N ARG A 146 10.70 -6.42 13.52
CA ARG A 146 9.36 -7.00 13.79
C ARG A 146 8.22 -6.11 13.29
N ALA A 147 8.27 -4.82 13.59
CA ALA A 147 7.20 -3.88 13.25
C ALA A 147 7.10 -3.64 11.73
N ILE A 148 8.23 -3.44 11.05
CA ILE A 148 8.22 -3.23 9.59
C ILE A 148 7.84 -4.51 8.84
N TYR A 149 8.25 -5.69 9.33
CA TYR A 149 7.84 -6.97 8.74
C TYR A 149 6.32 -7.17 8.83
N LYS A 150 5.68 -6.75 9.91
CA LYS A 150 4.22 -6.79 10.04
C LYS A 150 3.55 -5.99 8.93
N MET A 151 3.97 -4.74 8.71
CA MET A 151 3.42 -3.89 7.64
C MET A 151 3.68 -4.45 6.23
N LEU A 152 4.90 -4.89 5.94
CA LEU A 152 5.24 -5.50 4.63
C LEU A 152 4.49 -6.81 4.39
N ASN A 153 4.32 -7.64 5.43
CA ASN A 153 3.57 -8.89 5.33
C ASN A 153 2.09 -8.65 5.02
N VAL A 154 1.49 -7.58 5.56
CA VAL A 154 0.13 -7.21 5.19
C VAL A 154 0.01 -6.94 3.69
N GLU A 155 0.97 -6.27 3.06
CA GLU A 155 0.97 -6.07 1.60
C GLU A 155 0.94 -7.41 0.84
N THR A 156 1.79 -8.35 1.26
CA THR A 156 1.85 -9.70 0.65
C THR A 156 0.51 -10.43 0.79
N VAL A 157 -0.07 -10.48 1.99
CA VAL A 157 -1.33 -11.21 2.22
C VAL A 157 -2.50 -10.54 1.49
N LEU A 158 -2.52 -9.21 1.39
CA LEU A 158 -3.53 -8.50 0.60
C LEU A 158 -3.40 -8.83 -0.89
N MET A 159 -2.18 -8.87 -1.41
CA MET A 159 -1.93 -9.26 -2.80
C MET A 159 -2.32 -10.72 -3.06
N ASP A 160 -1.97 -11.65 -2.17
CA ASP A 160 -2.40 -13.05 -2.26
C ASP A 160 -3.93 -13.18 -2.24
N SER A 161 -4.62 -12.33 -1.47
CA SER A 161 -6.08 -12.30 -1.44
C SER A 161 -6.66 -11.83 -2.77
N ILE A 162 -6.05 -10.84 -3.43
CA ILE A 162 -6.42 -10.40 -4.79
C ILE A 162 -6.21 -11.53 -5.82
N LEU A 163 -5.05 -12.19 -5.78
CA LEU A 163 -4.74 -13.29 -6.69
C LEU A 163 -5.71 -14.46 -6.51
N LYS A 164 -5.96 -14.87 -5.25
CA LYS A 164 -6.94 -15.91 -4.94
C LYS A 164 -8.34 -15.52 -5.42
N PHE A 165 -8.76 -14.28 -5.17
CA PHE A 165 -10.05 -13.77 -5.63
C PHE A 165 -10.18 -13.89 -7.15
N ALA A 166 -9.22 -13.35 -7.90
CA ALA A 166 -9.30 -13.26 -9.36
C ALA A 166 -9.13 -14.64 -10.05
N LEU A 167 -8.23 -15.48 -9.55
CA LEU A 167 -7.84 -16.72 -10.21
C LEU A 167 -8.62 -17.95 -9.75
N ILE A 168 -9.12 -17.96 -8.52
CA ILE A 168 -9.70 -19.16 -7.89
C ILE A 168 -11.17 -18.92 -7.51
N ASP A 169 -11.44 -17.92 -6.68
CA ASP A 169 -12.78 -17.76 -6.10
C ASP A 169 -13.78 -17.24 -7.15
N LEU A 170 -13.40 -16.23 -7.94
CA LEU A 170 -14.28 -15.63 -8.96
C LEU A 170 -14.75 -16.66 -10.01
N PRO A 171 -13.88 -17.52 -10.60
CA PRO A 171 -14.34 -18.57 -11.52
C PRO A 171 -15.15 -19.69 -10.85
N LYS A 172 -14.91 -19.97 -9.56
CA LYS A 172 -15.49 -21.13 -8.87
C LYS A 172 -16.84 -20.87 -8.24
N ILE A 173 -17.00 -19.73 -7.56
CA ILE A 173 -18.19 -19.41 -6.76
C ILE A 173 -18.92 -18.16 -7.25
N GLY A 174 -18.41 -17.49 -8.28
CA GLY A 174 -19.01 -16.28 -8.85
C GLY A 174 -18.69 -15.00 -8.06
N LEU A 175 -19.02 -13.86 -8.67
CA LEU A 175 -18.58 -12.54 -8.20
C LEU A 175 -19.06 -12.21 -6.78
N GLU A 176 -20.37 -12.20 -6.54
CA GLU A 176 -20.94 -11.79 -5.26
C GLU A 176 -20.43 -12.63 -4.08
N ALA A 177 -20.36 -13.95 -4.26
CA ALA A 177 -19.87 -14.86 -3.23
C ALA A 177 -18.36 -14.71 -2.99
N ALA A 178 -17.57 -14.43 -4.04
CA ALA A 178 -16.12 -14.23 -3.95
C ALA A 178 -15.74 -12.88 -3.29
N LEU A 179 -16.59 -11.86 -3.37
CA LEU A 179 -16.34 -10.55 -2.75
C LEU A 179 -16.38 -10.59 -1.22
N VAL A 180 -17.22 -11.44 -0.63
CA VAL A 180 -17.34 -11.57 0.83
C VAL A 180 -16.02 -11.96 1.51
N PRO A 181 -15.33 -13.06 1.12
CA PRO A 181 -14.03 -13.40 1.70
C PRO A 181 -12.94 -12.39 1.35
N LEU A 182 -12.97 -11.77 0.16
CA LEU A 182 -12.02 -10.73 -0.22
C LEU A 182 -12.10 -9.52 0.72
N ARG A 183 -13.30 -8.95 0.90
CA ARG A 183 -13.53 -7.82 1.80
C ARG A 183 -13.16 -8.17 3.24
N ARG A 184 -13.51 -9.37 3.70
CA ARG A 184 -13.13 -9.84 5.04
C ARG A 184 -11.62 -9.90 5.21
N ALA A 185 -10.91 -10.41 4.21
CA ALA A 185 -9.45 -10.46 4.23
C ALA A 185 -8.85 -9.04 4.32
N PHE A 186 -9.32 -8.11 3.49
CA PHE A 186 -8.86 -6.71 3.50
C PHE A 186 -9.07 -6.04 4.86
N ASN A 187 -10.29 -6.09 5.41
CA ASN A 187 -10.58 -5.53 6.72
C ASN A 187 -9.70 -6.16 7.82
N THR A 188 -9.52 -7.47 7.78
CA THR A 188 -8.70 -8.19 8.78
C THR A 188 -7.23 -7.78 8.70
N GLN A 189 -6.67 -7.71 7.49
CA GLN A 189 -5.25 -7.39 7.33
C GLN A 189 -4.95 -5.92 7.58
N LEU A 190 -5.83 -5.01 7.17
CA LEU A 190 -5.67 -3.57 7.42
C LEU A 190 -5.82 -3.21 8.90
N ARG A 191 -6.66 -3.92 9.65
CA ARG A 191 -6.68 -3.84 11.12
C ARG A 191 -5.37 -4.31 11.75
N ARG A 192 -4.70 -5.27 11.12
CA ARG A 192 -3.44 -5.87 11.58
C ARG A 192 -2.21 -5.19 10.95
N PHE A 193 -2.39 -4.04 10.31
CA PHE A 193 -1.32 -3.37 9.57
C PHE A 193 -0.15 -2.99 10.48
N SER A 194 -0.45 -2.33 11.61
CA SER A 194 0.51 -1.97 12.65
C SER A 194 -0.15 -2.06 14.03
N ASP A 195 0.61 -1.92 15.12
CA ASP A 195 0.03 -1.81 16.46
C ASP A 195 -0.51 -0.39 16.75
N GLU A 196 -0.05 0.61 15.99
CA GLU A 196 -0.41 2.02 16.12
C GLU A 196 -1.42 2.47 15.06
N ILE A 197 -1.41 1.85 13.88
CA ILE A 197 -2.18 2.29 12.70
C ILE A 197 -3.24 1.25 12.35
N ASP A 198 -4.51 1.65 12.46
CA ASP A 198 -5.66 0.90 11.95
C ASP A 198 -6.12 1.53 10.62
N LEU A 199 -5.99 0.76 9.53
CA LEU A 199 -6.40 1.18 8.18
C LEU A 199 -7.71 0.52 7.72
N THR A 200 -8.48 -0.09 8.62
CA THR A 200 -9.71 -0.83 8.27
C THR A 200 -10.71 0.04 7.52
N ASN A 201 -10.83 1.32 7.89
CA ASN A 201 -11.70 2.29 7.22
C ASN A 201 -11.31 2.58 5.76
N ARG A 202 -10.09 2.23 5.34
CA ARG A 202 -9.58 2.38 3.97
C ARG A 202 -9.74 1.11 3.12
N ALA A 203 -10.40 0.06 3.64
CA ALA A 203 -10.51 -1.24 2.94
C ALA A 203 -11.17 -1.13 1.56
N GLU A 204 -12.33 -0.48 1.47
CA GLU A 204 -13.03 -0.28 0.19
C GLU A 204 -12.23 0.64 -0.74
N GLU A 205 -11.58 1.67 -0.20
CA GLU A 205 -10.71 2.55 -0.98
C GLU A 205 -9.52 1.79 -1.58
N LEU A 206 -8.92 0.84 -0.85
CA LEU A 206 -7.82 0.03 -1.36
C LEU A 206 -8.27 -0.95 -2.45
N LEU A 207 -9.47 -1.52 -2.29
CA LEU A 207 -10.08 -2.35 -3.32
C LEU A 207 -10.40 -1.54 -4.58
N ARG A 208 -10.81 -0.28 -4.42
CA ARG A 208 -10.98 0.65 -5.54
C ARG A 208 -9.65 0.92 -6.24
N VAL A 209 -8.59 1.28 -5.50
CA VAL A 209 -7.24 1.48 -6.05
C VAL A 209 -6.78 0.26 -6.85
N ALA A 210 -7.00 -0.96 -6.34
CA ALA A 210 -6.66 -2.19 -7.04
C ALA A 210 -7.46 -2.35 -8.36
N THR A 211 -8.76 -2.05 -8.31
CA THR A 211 -9.67 -2.16 -9.45
C THR A 211 -9.36 -1.12 -10.53
N ASP A 212 -9.12 0.13 -10.14
CA ASP A 212 -8.77 1.23 -11.06
C ASP A 212 -7.42 0.95 -11.75
N ALA A 213 -6.45 0.39 -11.02
CA ALA A 213 -5.17 -0.03 -11.58
C ALA A 213 -5.32 -1.16 -12.61
N LEU A 214 -6.22 -2.12 -12.36
CA LEU A 214 -6.56 -3.18 -13.31
C LEU A 214 -7.19 -2.58 -14.59
N VAL A 215 -8.22 -1.73 -14.43
CA VAL A 215 -8.92 -1.08 -15.56
C VAL A 215 -7.95 -0.28 -16.41
N SER A 216 -7.10 0.54 -15.76
CA SER A 216 -6.08 1.34 -16.44
C SER A 216 -5.12 0.48 -17.25
N LYS A 217 -4.76 -0.70 -16.73
CA LYS A 217 -3.84 -1.60 -17.42
C LYS A 217 -4.49 -2.32 -18.60
N ILE A 218 -5.71 -2.81 -18.44
CA ILE A 218 -6.49 -3.44 -19.53
C ILE A 218 -6.71 -2.44 -20.67
N ALA A 219 -7.08 -1.20 -20.35
CA ALA A 219 -7.28 -0.16 -21.36
C ALA A 219 -6.02 0.11 -22.20
N ASN A 220 -4.85 0.17 -21.55
CA ASN A 220 -3.58 0.41 -22.22
C ASN A 220 -3.15 -0.75 -23.12
N ASP A 221 -3.43 -2.00 -22.76
CA ASP A 221 -3.05 -3.16 -23.57
C ASP A 221 -3.90 -3.25 -24.86
N ASN A 222 -5.16 -2.78 -24.83
CA ASN A 222 -6.04 -2.71 -26.02
C ASN A 222 -5.62 -1.64 -27.05
N VAL A 223 -4.82 -0.64 -26.66
CA VAL A 223 -4.38 0.46 -27.56
C VAL A 223 -3.15 0.05 -28.39
N VAL A 224 -2.42 -0.98 -27.98
CA VAL A 224 -1.15 -1.38 -28.64
C VAL A 224 -1.38 -2.33 -29.83
N GLU A 225 -2.60 -2.86 -30.03
CA GLU A 225 -2.96 -3.67 -31.20
C GLU A 225 -3.40 -2.81 -32.41
N MET A 226 -2.50 -1.98 -32.96
CA MET A 226 -2.60 -1.59 -34.37
C MET A 226 -1.36 -2.05 -35.13
N PRO A 227 -1.45 -3.08 -35.99
CA PRO A 227 -0.40 -3.37 -36.93
C PRO A 227 -0.40 -2.27 -38.00
N ILE A 228 0.70 -1.52 -38.08
CA ILE A 228 1.02 -0.77 -39.28
C ILE A 228 1.34 -1.82 -40.35
N ALA A 229 0.39 -2.08 -41.24
CA ALA A 229 0.63 -2.87 -42.43
C ALA A 229 1.69 -2.17 -43.29
N ALA A 230 2.77 -2.89 -43.60
CA ALA A 230 3.75 -2.55 -44.63
C ALA A 230 3.80 -3.72 -45.63
#